data_AF-A0A379HJL3-F1
#
_entry.id   AF-A0A379HJL3-F1
#
_cell.length_a   1.000
_cell.length_b   1.000
_cell.length_c   1.000
_cell.angle_alpha   90.00
_cell.angle_beta   90.00
_cell.angle_gamma   90.00
#
_symmetry.space_group_name_H-M   'P 1'
#
loop_
_entity.id
_entity.type
_entity.pdbx_description
1 polymer ?
#
loop_
_entity_poly.entity_id
_entity_poly.type
_entity_poly.pdbx_seq_one_letter_code
_entity_poly.pdbx_strand_id
1 'polypeptide(L)'
;MDIGRIKLLIALDALLREGSVSAAAASMGMQVSAMSRMLAQLREFYGDPLLERTGQGMRPTPFAEALRLEVRGLANDAELLLARTPDSASALPWGSHHGPGSNSARAFSPHQAQPQTQHLTQHQATPLAPGSSAADRLAGEPSPQMIAERMALIGHASAPSQRLAKYIASIAAGPGRTRPLTQEEARDALGIVLRAEADPFQTGALLATMQFRGMTAVELAGFAQAVQLHAAGPGTGETAEAAETAMADLNWPAYLSPRLRTVPWFLHAARLVAMAGHRVLVHGFGSNIASGILLQQAAEAAAIPVADNLEDARQALAREGIAYLPVTAYCPQLAGLLALYPAFEMRTPVNTAVHVLNPGGAPAAMLGAAQTSDRELFRTAAALTGCLDAAVTGANRDFAQVTPDRPTPVFRLTGGEEARFTLPSTPASRMPIPAALTQQEYWLAVWTGAARDELAEAAIVKTAALALMTLRRAPEAEFSACLEDAATLWRNRPRQLRPASADAASVRKP
;
A
#
# COMPACT_ATOMS: atom_id res chain seq x y z
N MET A 1 -7.56 -34.93 -1.87
CA MET A 1 -6.63 -33.87 -2.31
C MET A 1 -5.56 -33.74 -1.23
N ASP A 2 -4.30 -33.99 -1.57
CA ASP A 2 -3.19 -34.04 -0.61
C ASP A 2 -2.81 -32.62 -0.16
N ILE A 3 -2.99 -32.30 1.12
CA ILE A 3 -2.66 -30.99 1.72
C ILE A 3 -1.18 -30.62 1.50
N GLY A 4 -0.30 -31.62 1.38
CA GLY A 4 1.11 -31.40 1.06
C GLY A 4 1.31 -30.71 -0.29
N ARG A 5 0.44 -30.98 -1.27
CA ARG A 5 0.53 -30.40 -2.63
C ARG A 5 0.14 -28.92 -2.70
N ILE A 6 -0.72 -28.45 -1.80
CA ILE A 6 -1.05 -27.01 -1.72
C ILE A 6 0.17 -26.21 -1.27
N LYS A 7 0.92 -26.72 -0.27
CA LYS A 7 2.15 -26.06 0.20
C LYS A 7 3.21 -25.95 -0.91
N LEU A 8 3.24 -26.91 -1.83
CA LEU A 8 4.15 -26.86 -3.00
C LEU A 8 3.78 -25.71 -3.95
N LEU A 9 2.50 -25.44 -4.19
CA LEU A 9 2.07 -24.31 -5.02
C LEU A 9 2.42 -22.96 -4.39
N ILE A 10 2.25 -22.82 -3.07
CA ILE A 10 2.66 -21.61 -2.34
C ILE A 10 4.19 -21.44 -2.38
N ALA A 11 4.95 -22.54 -2.24
CA ALA A 11 6.40 -22.50 -2.39
C ALA A 11 6.84 -22.11 -3.81
N LEU A 12 6.13 -22.59 -4.83
CA LEU A 12 6.37 -22.21 -6.22
C LEU A 12 6.15 -20.71 -6.45
N ASP A 13 5.10 -20.12 -5.87
CA ASP A 13 4.87 -18.66 -5.92
C ASP A 13 6.07 -17.87 -5.36
N ALA A 14 6.53 -18.25 -4.16
CA ALA A 14 7.66 -17.59 -3.51
C ALA A 14 8.97 -17.75 -4.32
N LEU A 15 9.20 -18.93 -4.87
CA LEU A 15 10.36 -19.24 -5.71
C LEU A 15 10.38 -18.41 -7.00
N LEU A 16 9.22 -18.27 -7.66
CA LEU A 16 9.08 -17.46 -8.85
C LEU A 16 9.20 -15.98 -8.55
N ARG A 17 8.64 -15.49 -7.44
CA ARG A 17 8.69 -14.07 -7.05
C ARG A 17 10.12 -13.62 -6.71
N GLU A 18 10.85 -14.42 -5.95
CA GLU A 18 12.17 -14.03 -5.42
C GLU A 18 13.34 -14.37 -6.35
N GLY A 19 13.16 -15.30 -7.30
CA GLY A 19 14.26 -15.73 -8.19
C GLY A 19 15.46 -16.33 -7.43
N SER A 20 15.26 -16.77 -6.18
CA SER A 20 16.30 -17.29 -5.30
C SER A 20 15.70 -18.25 -4.27
N VAL A 21 16.32 -19.42 -4.12
CA VAL A 21 15.88 -20.44 -3.13
C VAL A 21 16.03 -19.91 -1.70
N SER A 22 17.09 -19.15 -1.44
CA SER A 22 17.35 -18.61 -0.10
C SER A 22 16.37 -17.49 0.28
N ALA A 23 16.12 -16.56 -0.65
CA ALA A 23 15.15 -15.48 -0.42
C ALA A 23 13.70 -16.01 -0.35
N ALA A 24 13.35 -16.99 -1.20
CA ALA A 24 12.06 -17.65 -1.12
C ALA A 24 11.84 -18.35 0.23
N ALA A 25 12.86 -19.04 0.75
CA ALA A 25 12.80 -19.68 2.07
C ALA A 25 12.59 -18.66 3.20
N ALA A 26 13.33 -17.55 3.17
CA ALA A 26 13.20 -16.45 4.11
C ALA A 26 11.76 -15.88 4.10
N SER A 27 11.24 -15.56 2.91
CA SER A 27 9.88 -15.01 2.73
C SER A 27 8.75 -15.88 3.27
N MET A 28 8.96 -17.20 3.32
CA MET A 28 8.00 -18.15 3.87
C MET A 28 8.31 -18.58 5.32
N GLY A 29 9.33 -17.98 5.95
CA GLY A 29 9.74 -18.31 7.32
C GLY A 29 10.21 -19.76 7.49
N MET A 30 10.79 -20.37 6.47
CA MET A 30 11.26 -21.77 6.49
C MET A 30 12.76 -21.89 6.21
N GLN A 31 13.34 -23.06 6.53
CA GLN A 31 14.74 -23.33 6.24
C GLN A 31 14.99 -23.48 4.73
N VAL A 32 16.16 -23.02 4.26
CA VAL A 32 16.60 -23.13 2.85
C VAL A 32 16.59 -24.59 2.37
N SER A 33 16.96 -25.54 3.24
CA SER A 33 16.93 -26.98 2.94
C SER A 33 15.50 -27.49 2.69
N ALA A 34 14.49 -26.93 3.38
CA ALA A 34 13.09 -27.26 3.18
C ALA A 34 12.57 -26.71 1.86
N MET A 35 12.90 -25.46 1.53
CA MET A 35 12.56 -24.85 0.25
C MET A 35 13.20 -25.61 -0.93
N SER A 36 14.46 -26.02 -0.79
CA SER A 36 15.15 -26.82 -1.82
C SER A 36 14.49 -28.19 -2.01
N ARG A 37 13.98 -28.84 -0.95
CA ARG A 37 13.21 -30.09 -1.07
C ARG A 37 11.87 -29.88 -1.77
N MET A 38 11.16 -28.80 -1.46
CA MET A 38 9.90 -28.45 -2.14
C MET A 38 10.13 -28.17 -3.62
N LEU A 39 11.19 -27.45 -3.99
CA LEU A 39 11.58 -27.26 -5.38
C LEU A 39 11.91 -28.58 -6.08
N ALA A 40 12.60 -29.52 -5.41
CA ALA A 40 12.88 -30.84 -5.97
C ALA A 40 11.58 -31.63 -6.23
N GLN A 41 10.63 -31.59 -5.30
CA GLN A 41 9.32 -32.23 -5.46
C GLN A 41 8.49 -31.60 -6.60
N LEU A 42 8.53 -30.28 -6.71
CA LEU A 42 7.88 -29.56 -7.81
C LEU A 42 8.48 -29.95 -9.16
N ARG A 43 9.82 -30.07 -9.25
CA ARG A 43 10.52 -30.51 -10.46
C ARG A 43 10.11 -31.92 -10.89
N GLU A 44 10.05 -32.83 -9.93
CA GLU A 44 9.61 -34.21 -10.17
C GLU A 44 8.15 -34.24 -10.62
N PHE A 45 7.28 -33.47 -9.97
CA PHE A 45 5.85 -33.42 -10.27
C PHE A 45 5.54 -32.88 -11.66
N TYR A 46 6.20 -31.78 -12.06
CA TYR A 46 5.97 -31.14 -13.35
C TYR A 46 6.84 -31.69 -14.48
N GLY A 47 7.89 -32.47 -14.16
CA GLY A 47 8.88 -32.91 -15.14
C GLY A 47 9.68 -31.76 -15.76
N ASP A 48 9.72 -30.61 -15.10
CA ASP A 48 10.36 -29.37 -15.57
C ASP A 48 11.36 -28.86 -14.51
N PRO A 49 12.55 -28.33 -14.88
CA PRO A 49 13.50 -27.79 -13.91
C PRO A 49 12.98 -26.63 -13.08
N LEU A 50 11.92 -25.95 -13.54
CA LEU A 50 11.23 -24.77 -13.02
C LEU A 50 12.09 -23.52 -12.84
N LEU A 51 13.29 -23.69 -12.29
CA LEU A 51 14.32 -22.69 -12.11
C LEU A 51 15.66 -23.29 -12.50
N GLU A 52 16.37 -22.63 -13.41
CA GLU A 52 17.70 -23.00 -13.89
C GLU A 52 18.77 -22.07 -13.29
N ARG A 53 19.95 -22.61 -12.97
CA ARG A 53 21.09 -21.80 -12.52
C ARG A 53 21.73 -21.11 -13.72
N THR A 54 21.93 -19.80 -13.62
CA THR A 54 22.65 -18.97 -14.59
C THR A 54 23.78 -18.21 -13.89
N GLY A 55 24.70 -17.63 -14.66
CA GLY A 55 25.78 -16.80 -14.11
C GLY A 55 25.31 -15.58 -13.30
N GLN A 56 24.02 -15.21 -13.38
CA GLN A 56 23.40 -14.11 -12.63
C GLN A 56 22.37 -14.55 -11.58
N GLY A 57 22.25 -15.85 -11.27
CA GLY A 57 21.32 -16.36 -10.26
C GLY A 57 20.40 -17.47 -10.78
N MET A 58 19.24 -17.67 -10.14
CA MET A 58 18.24 -18.66 -10.58
C MET A 58 17.22 -17.99 -11.50
N ARG A 59 16.81 -18.69 -12.57
CA ARG A 59 15.95 -18.13 -13.61
C ARG A 59 14.81 -19.10 -13.94
N PRO A 60 13.55 -18.64 -14.01
CA PRO A 60 12.44 -19.53 -14.31
C PRO A 60 12.51 -20.10 -15.73
N THR A 61 12.05 -21.34 -15.90
CA THR A 61 11.82 -21.94 -17.22
C THR A 61 10.59 -21.31 -17.89
N PRO A 62 10.42 -21.42 -19.22
CA PRO A 62 9.21 -20.93 -19.90
C PRO A 62 7.93 -21.53 -19.33
N PHE A 63 7.96 -22.81 -18.95
CA PHE A 63 6.84 -23.49 -18.31
C PHE A 63 6.52 -22.88 -16.94
N ALA A 64 7.52 -22.68 -16.08
CA ALA A 64 7.31 -22.09 -14.77
C ALA A 64 6.83 -20.63 -14.84
N GLU A 65 7.29 -19.89 -15.85
CA GLU A 65 6.84 -18.52 -16.12
C GLU A 65 5.35 -18.48 -16.52
N ALA A 66 4.90 -19.43 -17.35
CA ALA A 66 3.48 -19.54 -17.73
C ALA A 66 2.57 -19.82 -16.51
N LEU A 67 3.07 -20.54 -15.51
CA LEU A 67 2.33 -20.83 -14.28
C LEU A 67 2.23 -19.65 -13.30
N ARG A 68 3.02 -18.58 -13.49
CA ARG A 68 3.22 -17.53 -12.47
C ARG A 68 1.91 -16.88 -12.01
N LEU A 69 1.05 -16.45 -12.93
CA LEU A 69 -0.21 -15.78 -12.58
C LEU A 69 -1.23 -16.72 -11.93
N GLU A 70 -1.34 -17.95 -12.43
CA GLU A 70 -2.27 -18.94 -11.90
C GLU A 70 -1.88 -19.36 -10.48
N VAL A 71 -0.59 -19.61 -10.27
CA VAL A 71 -0.03 -19.96 -8.96
C VAL A 71 -0.17 -18.80 -7.98
N ARG A 72 0.08 -17.55 -8.41
CA ARG A 72 -0.13 -16.35 -7.58
C ARG A 72 -1.59 -16.16 -7.20
N GLY A 73 -2.51 -16.33 -8.15
CA GLY A 73 -3.95 -16.27 -7.90
C GLY A 73 -4.39 -17.30 -6.85
N LEU A 74 -3.95 -18.54 -7.01
CA LEU A 74 -4.30 -19.64 -6.11
C LEU A 74 -3.67 -19.48 -4.71
N ALA A 75 -2.44 -18.97 -4.62
CA ALA A 75 -1.81 -18.61 -3.36
C ALA A 75 -2.60 -17.50 -2.63
N ASN A 76 -3.03 -16.45 -3.36
CA ASN A 76 -3.86 -15.39 -2.81
C ASN A 76 -5.22 -15.91 -2.32
N ASP A 77 -5.89 -16.76 -3.10
CA ASP A 77 -7.18 -17.36 -2.73
C ASP A 77 -7.05 -18.27 -1.49
N ALA A 78 -5.99 -19.07 -1.43
CA ALA A 78 -5.69 -19.89 -0.26
C ALA A 78 -5.46 -19.02 0.99
N GLU A 79 -4.69 -17.93 0.87
CA GLU A 79 -4.51 -16.97 1.97
C GLU A 79 -5.83 -16.33 2.39
N LEU A 80 -6.68 -15.92 1.44
CA LEU A 80 -8.00 -15.34 1.72
C LEU A 80 -8.91 -16.34 2.44
N LEU A 81 -8.88 -17.62 2.05
CA LEU A 81 -9.67 -18.68 2.68
C LEU A 81 -9.17 -18.97 4.10
N LEU A 82 -7.85 -19.03 4.30
CA LEU A 82 -7.25 -19.20 5.63
C LEU A 82 -7.50 -18.00 6.55
N ALA A 83 -7.72 -16.82 5.98
CA ALA A 83 -8.08 -15.62 6.72
C ALA A 83 -9.60 -15.53 7.04
N ARG A 84 -10.45 -16.43 6.54
CA ARG A 84 -11.89 -16.42 6.84
C ARG A 84 -12.15 -16.85 8.29
N THR A 85 -13.10 -16.16 8.94
CA THR A 85 -13.65 -16.54 10.24
C THR A 85 -15.09 -17.05 10.08
N PRO A 86 -15.63 -17.86 11.01
CA PRO A 86 -17.00 -18.39 10.93
C PRO A 86 -18.08 -17.30 10.74
N ASP A 87 -17.87 -16.10 11.30
CA ASP A 87 -18.78 -14.95 11.15
C ASP A 87 -18.76 -14.28 9.76
N SER A 88 -17.80 -14.63 8.90
CA SER A 88 -17.73 -14.11 7.52
C SER A 88 -18.67 -14.84 6.55
N ALA A 89 -19.36 -15.90 7.02
CA ALA A 89 -20.27 -16.72 6.21
C ALA A 89 -21.70 -16.16 6.09
N SER A 90 -22.07 -15.13 6.85
CA SER A 90 -23.45 -14.58 6.88
C SER A 90 -23.79 -13.62 5.73
N ALA A 91 -22.88 -13.43 4.77
CA ALA A 91 -23.12 -12.60 3.60
C ALA A 91 -22.86 -13.40 2.32
N LEU A 92 -23.75 -14.35 1.99
CA LEU A 92 -23.85 -14.85 0.63
C LEU A 92 -24.64 -13.82 -0.21
N PRO A 93 -24.07 -13.32 -1.32
CA PRO A 93 -24.73 -12.36 -2.19
C PRO A 93 -25.59 -13.11 -3.21
N TRP A 94 -26.77 -13.60 -2.80
CA TRP A 94 -28.00 -13.72 -3.60
C TRP A 94 -29.04 -14.59 -2.86
N GLY A 95 -30.29 -14.11 -2.81
CA GLY A 95 -31.41 -14.90 -2.28
C GLY A 95 -32.54 -14.07 -1.65
N SER A 96 -33.39 -13.49 -2.49
CA SER A 96 -34.85 -13.34 -2.30
C SER A 96 -35.40 -12.83 -0.95
N HIS A 97 -35.73 -11.53 -0.91
CA HIS A 97 -36.95 -11.06 -0.26
C HIS A 97 -37.72 -10.13 -1.21
N HIS A 98 -38.56 -10.73 -2.06
CA HIS A 98 -39.75 -10.05 -2.53
C HIS A 98 -40.80 -10.12 -1.41
N GLY A 99 -41.18 -8.96 -0.88
CA GLY A 99 -42.38 -8.76 -0.07
C GLY A 99 -43.20 -7.63 -0.71
N PRO A 100 -44.55 -7.73 -0.76
CA PRO A 100 -45.33 -7.07 -1.79
C PRO A 100 -45.69 -5.62 -1.44
N GLY A 101 -45.71 -4.78 -2.46
CA GLY A 101 -46.56 -3.59 -2.52
C GLY A 101 -46.01 -2.33 -1.87
N SER A 102 -45.47 -1.43 -2.70
CA SER A 102 -46.15 -0.14 -2.88
C SER A 102 -45.69 0.49 -4.19
N ASN A 103 -46.69 0.78 -5.02
CA ASN A 103 -46.61 1.62 -6.20
C ASN A 103 -46.35 3.07 -5.75
N SER A 104 -45.43 3.76 -6.41
CA SER A 104 -45.74 5.09 -6.94
C SER A 104 -44.84 5.42 -8.11
N ALA A 105 -45.41 5.20 -9.29
CA ALA A 105 -44.97 5.73 -10.55
C ALA A 105 -44.66 7.24 -10.46
N ARG A 106 -43.54 7.65 -11.04
CA ARG A 106 -43.51 8.87 -11.83
C ARG A 106 -43.23 8.49 -13.28
N ALA A 107 -44.27 8.71 -14.06
CA ALA A 107 -44.31 8.53 -15.49
C ALA A 107 -43.31 9.45 -16.20
N PHE A 108 -42.57 8.90 -17.15
CA PHE A 108 -42.16 9.63 -18.34
C PHE A 108 -42.56 8.77 -19.54
N SER A 109 -43.57 9.23 -20.27
CA SER A 109 -43.99 8.62 -21.54
C SER A 109 -42.98 8.95 -22.65
N PRO A 110 -42.75 8.03 -23.60
CA PRO A 110 -41.77 8.21 -24.66
C PRO A 110 -42.39 8.98 -25.83
N HIS A 111 -41.79 10.12 -26.19
CA HIS A 111 -42.04 10.71 -27.51
C HIS A 111 -41.11 10.05 -28.52
N GLN A 112 -41.75 9.54 -29.58
CA GLN A 112 -41.15 9.03 -30.81
C GLN A 112 -40.11 10.00 -31.37
N ALA A 113 -38.90 9.52 -31.60
CA ALA A 113 -37.93 10.16 -32.49
C ALA A 113 -37.47 9.13 -33.52
N GLN A 114 -37.76 9.42 -34.79
CA GLN A 114 -37.30 8.67 -35.96
C GLN A 114 -35.77 8.70 -36.07
N PRO A 115 -35.14 7.70 -36.71
CA PRO A 115 -33.70 7.65 -36.86
C PRO A 115 -33.25 8.68 -37.89
N GLN A 116 -32.65 9.77 -37.43
CA GLN A 116 -31.83 10.62 -38.29
C GLN A 116 -30.45 9.98 -38.38
N THR A 117 -30.09 9.55 -39.58
CA THR A 117 -28.75 9.13 -40.00
C THR A 117 -27.78 10.28 -39.74
N GLN A 118 -27.19 10.31 -38.54
CA GLN A 118 -26.06 11.18 -38.25
C GLN A 118 -24.85 10.63 -39.01
N HIS A 119 -24.29 11.49 -39.86
CA HIS A 119 -22.98 11.32 -40.47
C HIS A 119 -22.01 10.75 -39.43
N LEU A 120 -21.40 9.61 -39.75
CA LEU A 120 -20.21 9.12 -39.07
C LEU A 120 -19.17 10.24 -39.10
N THR A 121 -19.06 11.00 -38.01
CA THR A 121 -17.86 11.76 -37.73
C THR A 121 -16.72 10.76 -37.80
N GLN A 122 -15.87 10.89 -38.82
CA GLN A 122 -14.58 10.22 -38.84
C GLN A 122 -13.93 10.55 -37.50
N HIS A 123 -13.90 9.58 -36.59
CA HIS A 123 -13.01 9.63 -35.45
C HIS A 123 -11.61 9.74 -36.08
N GLN A 124 -11.02 10.93 -36.06
CA GLN A 124 -9.60 11.08 -36.32
C GLN A 124 -8.92 10.15 -35.33
N ALA A 125 -8.44 9.00 -35.81
CA ALA A 125 -7.72 8.06 -34.98
C ALA A 125 -6.51 8.81 -34.44
N THR A 126 -6.42 8.95 -33.13
CA THR A 126 -5.20 9.40 -32.47
C THR A 126 -4.08 8.47 -32.97
N PRO A 127 -3.01 8.98 -33.60
CA PRO A 127 -1.95 8.13 -34.09
C PRO A 127 -1.40 7.28 -32.94
N LEU A 128 -1.31 5.97 -33.15
CA LEU A 128 -0.89 5.00 -32.12
C LEU A 128 0.53 5.24 -31.59
N ALA A 129 1.37 5.96 -32.34
CA ALA A 129 2.77 6.22 -32.00
C ALA A 129 3.11 7.72 -32.12
N PRO A 130 2.58 8.57 -31.23
CA PRO A 130 3.04 9.95 -31.12
C PRO A 130 4.53 9.91 -30.75
N GLY A 131 5.38 10.56 -31.55
CA GLY A 131 6.83 10.63 -31.30
C GLY A 131 7.70 9.69 -32.13
N SER A 132 7.14 8.79 -32.96
CA SER A 132 7.94 8.06 -33.96
C SER A 132 8.40 9.00 -35.08
N SER A 133 9.71 9.17 -35.25
CA SER A 133 10.24 9.90 -36.41
C SER A 133 10.04 9.08 -37.69
N ALA A 134 10.11 9.75 -38.86
CA ALA A 134 10.06 9.04 -40.14
C ALA A 134 11.21 8.02 -40.25
N ALA A 135 12.37 8.32 -39.65
CA ALA A 135 13.50 7.39 -39.58
C ALA A 135 13.19 6.18 -38.69
N ASP A 136 12.57 6.37 -37.52
CA ASP A 136 12.19 5.27 -36.63
C ASP A 136 11.19 4.31 -37.28
N ARG A 137 10.29 4.84 -38.12
CA ARG A 137 9.31 4.02 -38.86
C ARG A 137 9.94 3.18 -39.98
N LEU A 138 11.12 3.57 -40.45
CA LEU A 138 11.86 2.88 -41.51
C LEU A 138 13.01 2.02 -40.97
N ALA A 139 13.44 2.27 -39.73
CA ALA A 139 14.38 1.44 -39.01
C ALA A 139 13.68 0.12 -38.65
N GLY A 140 13.99 -0.95 -39.37
CA GLY A 140 13.56 -2.29 -39.00
C GLY A 140 13.99 -2.68 -37.58
N GLU A 141 13.56 -3.85 -37.12
CA GLU A 141 13.86 -4.30 -35.75
C GLU A 141 15.38 -4.34 -35.48
N PRO A 142 15.88 -3.64 -34.45
CA PRO A 142 17.31 -3.63 -34.12
C PRO A 142 17.75 -4.99 -33.57
N SER A 143 18.99 -5.40 -33.87
CA SER A 143 19.53 -6.65 -33.34
C SER A 143 19.70 -6.60 -31.82
N PRO A 144 19.71 -7.76 -31.12
CA PRO A 144 19.98 -7.81 -29.68
C PRO A 144 21.28 -7.11 -29.25
N GLN A 145 22.31 -7.13 -30.08
CA GLN A 145 23.60 -6.47 -29.83
C GLN A 145 23.46 -4.95 -29.93
N MET A 146 22.78 -4.45 -30.98
CA MET A 146 22.50 -3.02 -31.13
C MET A 146 21.66 -2.48 -29.96
N ILE A 147 20.68 -3.25 -29.48
CA ILE A 147 19.89 -2.87 -28.30
C ILE A 147 20.81 -2.76 -27.07
N ALA A 148 21.69 -3.73 -26.85
CA ALA A 148 22.61 -3.72 -25.71
C ALA A 148 23.60 -2.53 -25.77
N GLU A 149 24.18 -2.27 -26.94
CA GLU A 149 25.05 -1.11 -27.18
C GLU A 149 24.32 0.22 -26.94
N ARG A 150 23.09 0.34 -27.45
CA ARG A 150 22.25 1.53 -27.21
C ARG A 150 21.96 1.72 -25.72
N MET A 151 21.64 0.64 -25.00
CA MET A 151 21.39 0.70 -23.56
C MET A 151 22.64 1.07 -22.74
N ALA A 152 23.83 0.65 -23.19
CA ALA A 152 25.09 0.98 -22.54
C ALA A 152 25.45 2.47 -22.65
N LEU A 153 25.03 3.13 -23.73
CA LEU A 153 25.23 4.57 -23.94
C LEU A 153 24.26 5.46 -23.15
N ILE A 154 23.13 4.92 -22.70
CA ILE A 154 22.13 5.68 -21.93
C ILE A 154 22.60 5.75 -20.47
N GLY A 155 23.07 6.94 -20.07
CA GLY A 155 23.49 7.27 -18.71
C GLY A 155 22.51 8.19 -17.98
N HIS A 156 22.85 8.61 -16.76
CA HIS A 156 22.01 9.50 -15.95
C HIS A 156 21.74 10.87 -16.58
N ALA A 157 22.63 11.36 -17.46
CA ALA A 157 22.45 12.62 -18.16
C ALA A 157 21.62 12.52 -19.45
N SER A 158 21.26 11.31 -19.89
CA SER A 158 20.44 11.10 -21.09
C SER A 158 19.02 11.64 -20.90
N ALA A 159 18.30 11.89 -22.00
CA ALA A 159 16.94 12.42 -21.93
C ALA A 159 16.00 11.50 -21.12
N PRO A 160 15.05 12.05 -20.34
CA PRO A 160 14.14 11.26 -19.49
C PRO A 160 13.45 10.11 -20.23
N SER A 161 12.93 10.36 -21.43
CA SER A 161 12.29 9.34 -22.26
C SER A 161 13.23 8.18 -22.65
N GLN A 162 14.52 8.46 -22.89
CA GLN A 162 15.52 7.44 -23.20
C GLN A 162 15.88 6.61 -21.96
N ARG A 163 16.05 7.27 -20.80
CA ARG A 163 16.30 6.58 -19.52
C ARG A 163 15.13 5.67 -19.16
N LEU A 164 13.90 6.16 -19.28
CA LEU A 164 12.69 5.38 -19.02
C LEU A 164 12.55 4.18 -19.99
N ALA A 165 12.87 4.36 -21.28
CA ALA A 165 12.90 3.26 -22.24
C ALA A 165 13.92 2.18 -21.84
N LYS A 166 15.11 2.55 -21.36
CA LYS A 166 16.12 1.62 -20.82
C LYS A 166 15.57 0.84 -19.61
N TYR A 167 14.86 1.51 -18.70
CA TYR A 167 14.28 0.86 -17.52
C TYR A 167 13.20 -0.14 -17.89
N ILE A 168 12.27 0.24 -18.79
CA ILE A 168 11.24 -0.65 -19.32
C ILE A 168 11.89 -1.87 -19.99
N ALA A 169 12.89 -1.66 -20.85
CA ALA A 169 13.61 -2.76 -21.49
C ALA A 169 14.29 -3.68 -20.47
N SER A 170 14.84 -3.13 -19.38
CA SER A 170 15.51 -3.92 -18.33
C SER A 170 14.55 -4.85 -17.59
N ILE A 171 13.29 -4.44 -17.40
CA ILE A 171 12.26 -5.25 -16.73
C ILE A 171 11.40 -6.09 -17.69
N ALA A 172 11.42 -5.79 -19.00
CA ALA A 172 10.51 -6.36 -20.01
C ALA A 172 11.20 -7.15 -21.15
N ALA A 173 12.54 -7.30 -21.17
CA ALA A 173 13.30 -7.94 -22.26
C ALA A 173 13.04 -9.45 -22.51
N GLY A 174 12.01 -10.04 -21.91
CA GLY A 174 11.62 -11.45 -22.09
C GLY A 174 12.37 -12.42 -21.17
N PRO A 175 11.96 -13.72 -21.19
CA PRO A 175 12.43 -14.72 -20.25
C PRO A 175 13.95 -14.77 -20.13
N GLY A 176 14.43 -14.40 -18.95
CA GLY A 176 15.82 -14.50 -18.59
C GLY A 176 16.79 -13.52 -19.25
N ARG A 177 16.24 -12.43 -19.78
CA ARG A 177 16.95 -11.19 -20.14
C ARG A 177 16.48 -10.01 -19.28
N THR A 178 15.54 -10.25 -18.36
CA THR A 178 14.97 -9.27 -17.44
C THR A 178 15.70 -9.26 -16.10
N ARG A 179 15.74 -8.10 -15.46
CA ARG A 179 16.15 -7.94 -14.06
C ARG A 179 15.30 -6.87 -13.37
N PRO A 180 15.14 -6.91 -12.03
CA PRO A 180 14.60 -5.78 -11.28
C PRO A 180 15.43 -4.51 -11.50
N LEU A 181 14.81 -3.35 -11.33
CA LEU A 181 15.53 -2.08 -11.30
C LEU A 181 16.35 -1.95 -10.02
N THR A 182 17.47 -1.24 -10.08
CA THR A 182 18.16 -0.78 -8.88
C THR A 182 17.32 0.28 -8.16
N GLN A 183 17.67 0.62 -6.93
CA GLN A 183 16.95 1.65 -6.16
C GLN A 183 17.00 3.01 -6.87
N GLU A 184 18.16 3.39 -7.40
CA GLU A 184 18.36 4.62 -8.15
C GLU A 184 17.59 4.63 -9.47
N GLU A 185 17.56 3.51 -10.19
CA GLU A 185 16.80 3.37 -11.43
C GLU A 185 15.29 3.44 -11.17
N ALA A 186 14.80 2.77 -10.12
CA ALA A 186 13.39 2.85 -9.72
C ALA A 186 13.01 4.26 -9.26
N ARG A 187 13.91 4.94 -8.54
CA ARG A 187 13.75 6.34 -8.13
C ARG A 187 13.66 7.28 -9.33
N ASP A 188 14.58 7.18 -10.29
CA ASP A 188 14.55 8.00 -11.49
C ASP A 188 13.32 7.67 -12.36
N ALA A 189 13.00 6.39 -12.54
CA ALA A 189 11.84 5.95 -13.33
C ALA A 189 10.53 6.57 -12.82
N LEU A 190 10.24 6.45 -11.51
CA LEU A 190 9.04 7.08 -10.95
C LEU A 190 9.17 8.61 -10.94
N GLY A 191 10.36 9.16 -10.69
CA GLY A 191 10.60 10.60 -10.72
C GLY A 191 10.25 11.24 -12.08
N ILE A 192 10.64 10.60 -13.18
CA ILE A 192 10.30 11.02 -14.55
C ILE A 192 8.77 11.03 -14.74
N VAL A 193 8.07 10.00 -14.27
CA VAL A 193 6.60 9.91 -14.33
C VAL A 193 5.95 11.01 -13.47
N LEU A 194 6.45 11.25 -12.25
CA LEU A 194 5.93 12.24 -11.32
C LEU A 194 6.11 13.68 -11.83
N ARG A 195 7.20 13.97 -12.56
CA ARG A 195 7.43 15.26 -13.22
C ARG A 195 6.70 15.43 -14.55
N ALA A 196 5.89 14.46 -14.96
CA ALA A 196 5.19 14.44 -16.25
C ALA A 196 6.14 14.52 -17.47
N GLU A 197 7.34 13.97 -17.34
CA GLU A 197 8.36 13.89 -18.41
C GLU A 197 8.26 12.58 -19.22
N ALA A 198 7.44 11.63 -18.76
CA ALA A 198 7.19 10.37 -19.41
C ALA A 198 6.07 10.48 -20.45
N ASP A 199 6.23 9.79 -21.57
CA ASP A 199 5.12 9.53 -22.47
C ASP A 199 4.09 8.57 -21.80
N PRO A 200 2.77 8.74 -22.01
CA PRO A 200 1.75 7.87 -21.44
C PRO A 200 1.93 6.37 -21.76
N PHE A 201 2.41 6.03 -22.96
CA PHE A 201 2.72 4.65 -23.34
C PHE A 201 3.88 4.09 -22.51
N GLN A 202 4.92 4.89 -22.26
CA GLN A 202 6.03 4.47 -21.39
C GLN A 202 5.57 4.30 -19.94
N THR A 203 4.70 5.20 -19.46
CA THR A 203 4.11 5.08 -18.11
C THR A 203 3.30 3.81 -17.98
N GLY A 204 2.42 3.53 -18.94
CA GLY A 204 1.61 2.31 -18.94
C GLY A 204 2.44 1.04 -19.04
N ALA A 205 3.45 1.02 -19.91
CA ALA A 205 4.37 -0.11 -20.05
C ALA A 205 5.14 -0.38 -18.75
N LEU A 206 5.71 0.65 -18.12
CA LEU A 206 6.42 0.51 -16.84
C LEU A 206 5.51 -0.09 -15.77
N LEU A 207 4.34 0.51 -15.55
CA LEU A 207 3.43 0.10 -14.47
C LEU A 207 2.90 -1.32 -14.70
N ALA A 208 2.48 -1.66 -15.91
CA ALA A 208 1.95 -2.98 -16.23
C ALA A 208 3.02 -4.08 -16.09
N THR A 209 4.24 -3.84 -16.59
CA THR A 209 5.32 -4.83 -16.47
C THR A 209 5.75 -5.04 -15.03
N MET A 210 5.90 -3.96 -14.24
CA MET A 210 6.24 -4.09 -12.82
C MET A 210 5.13 -4.78 -12.03
N GLN A 211 3.85 -4.51 -12.34
CA GLN A 211 2.72 -5.19 -11.69
C GLN A 211 2.71 -6.68 -11.99
N PHE A 212 2.94 -7.05 -13.27
CA PHE A 212 2.99 -8.45 -13.70
C PHE A 212 4.14 -9.21 -13.02
N ARG A 213 5.32 -8.60 -12.93
CA ARG A 213 6.51 -9.20 -12.31
C ARG A 213 6.42 -9.25 -10.77
N GLY A 214 5.76 -8.26 -10.17
CA GLY A 214 5.82 -7.99 -8.73
C GLY A 214 7.02 -7.11 -8.37
N MET A 215 6.84 -6.20 -7.41
CA MET A 215 7.91 -5.29 -6.98
C MET A 215 8.86 -5.93 -5.97
N THR A 216 10.13 -5.55 -6.03
CA THR A 216 11.13 -5.83 -4.99
C THR A 216 11.16 -4.72 -3.93
N ALA A 217 11.76 -5.00 -2.77
CA ALA A 217 11.93 -4.00 -1.69
C ALA A 217 12.77 -2.79 -2.16
N VAL A 218 13.77 -3.06 -2.99
CA VAL A 218 14.68 -2.07 -3.59
C VAL A 218 13.92 -1.10 -4.49
N GLU A 219 13.01 -1.61 -5.33
CA GLU A 219 12.19 -0.79 -6.21
C GLU A 219 11.14 0.02 -5.44
N LEU A 220 10.53 -0.59 -4.40
CA LEU A 220 9.61 0.11 -3.51
C LEU A 220 10.30 1.26 -2.78
N ALA A 221 11.51 1.05 -2.27
CA ALA A 221 12.31 2.09 -1.64
C ALA A 221 12.67 3.22 -2.63
N GLY A 222 13.03 2.88 -3.87
CA GLY A 222 13.27 3.85 -4.93
C GLY A 222 12.02 4.68 -5.24
N PHE A 223 10.85 4.03 -5.35
CA PHE A 223 9.57 4.71 -5.54
C PHE A 223 9.24 5.64 -4.37
N ALA A 224 9.44 5.19 -3.13
CA ALA A 224 9.22 6.01 -1.95
C ALA A 224 10.12 7.26 -1.91
N GLN A 225 11.40 7.10 -2.24
CA GLN A 225 12.35 8.22 -2.36
C GLN A 225 11.94 9.19 -3.48
N ALA A 226 11.49 8.69 -4.63
CA ALA A 226 11.05 9.55 -5.72
C ALA A 226 9.86 10.42 -5.32
N VAL A 227 8.90 9.86 -4.60
CA VAL A 227 7.76 10.61 -4.07
C VAL A 227 8.21 11.64 -3.05
N GLN A 228 9.10 11.28 -2.13
CA GLN A 228 9.60 12.20 -1.10
C GLN A 228 10.37 13.37 -1.72
N LEU A 229 11.26 13.11 -2.68
CA LEU A 229 11.99 14.14 -3.43
C LEU A 229 11.04 15.02 -4.25
N HIS A 230 10.03 14.44 -4.88
CA HIS A 230 9.03 15.20 -5.63
C HIS A 230 8.23 16.13 -4.71
N ALA A 231 7.84 15.65 -3.53
CA ALA A 231 7.08 16.41 -2.55
C ALA A 231 7.89 17.57 -1.94
N ALA A 232 9.20 17.41 -1.79
CA ALA A 232 10.11 18.45 -1.29
C ALA A 232 10.32 19.62 -2.28
N GLY A 233 9.93 19.46 -3.55
CA GLY A 233 10.01 20.51 -4.58
C GLY A 233 11.40 20.75 -5.18
N PRO A 234 11.51 21.61 -6.21
CA PRO A 234 12.77 21.89 -6.89
C PRO A 234 13.72 22.72 -6.01
N GLY A 235 15.00 22.33 -5.93
CA GLY A 235 16.05 23.10 -5.24
C GLY A 235 16.48 22.56 -3.88
N THR A 236 15.82 21.51 -3.36
CA THR A 236 16.26 20.79 -2.15
C THR A 236 17.45 19.87 -2.38
N GLY A 237 17.85 19.68 -3.65
CA GLY A 237 19.16 19.22 -4.08
C GLY A 237 19.52 17.78 -3.69
N GLU A 238 20.20 17.08 -4.59
CA GLU A 238 20.95 15.85 -4.32
C GLU A 238 22.15 16.07 -3.36
N THR A 239 22.22 17.24 -2.71
CA THR A 239 23.21 17.61 -1.69
C THR A 239 22.61 17.39 -0.30
N ALA A 240 23.23 16.50 0.46
CA ALA A 240 22.88 16.03 1.80
C ALA A 240 22.71 17.11 2.91
N GLU A 241 22.76 18.40 2.59
CA GLU A 241 22.68 19.51 3.54
C GLU A 241 21.24 19.95 3.86
N ALA A 242 20.24 19.57 3.04
CA ALA A 242 18.83 19.74 3.37
C ALA A 242 18.27 18.53 4.15
N ALA A 243 19.03 18.03 5.12
CA ALA A 243 18.49 17.18 6.18
C ALA A 243 17.61 18.04 7.10
N GLU A 244 16.48 18.53 6.57
CA GLU A 244 15.42 19.13 7.36
C GLU A 244 15.04 18.16 8.48
N THR A 245 15.01 18.67 9.70
CA THR A 245 14.59 17.91 10.88
C THR A 245 13.26 17.24 10.60
N ALA A 246 13.18 15.92 10.84
CA ALA A 246 11.95 15.16 10.65
C ALA A 246 10.74 15.88 11.27
N MET A 247 9.70 16.13 10.46
CA MET A 247 8.51 16.86 10.93
C MET A 247 7.66 16.02 11.88
N ALA A 248 7.73 14.70 11.76
CA ALA A 248 6.99 13.73 12.56
C ALA A 248 7.94 12.74 13.24
N ASP A 249 7.52 12.21 14.38
CA ASP A 249 8.21 11.12 15.06
C ASP A 249 7.71 9.77 14.54
N LEU A 250 6.42 9.69 14.18
CA LEU A 250 5.76 8.50 13.65
C LEU A 250 5.06 8.78 12.31
N ASN A 251 5.38 7.98 11.31
CA ASN A 251 4.70 7.94 10.03
C ASN A 251 3.65 6.82 9.99
N TRP A 252 2.44 7.12 9.50
CA TRP A 252 1.34 6.16 9.45
C TRP A 252 0.59 6.22 8.10
N PRO A 253 1.06 5.46 7.08
CA PRO A 253 0.38 5.34 5.80
C PRO A 253 -0.99 4.66 5.92
N ALA A 254 -2.02 5.22 5.29
CA ALA A 254 -3.37 4.68 5.29
C ALA A 254 -4.06 4.85 3.91
N TYR A 255 -4.14 3.77 3.14
CA TYR A 255 -4.69 3.79 1.78
C TYR A 255 -5.85 2.81 1.67
N LEU A 256 -7.03 3.22 2.16
CA LEU A 256 -8.13 2.29 2.49
C LEU A 256 -8.64 1.51 1.28
N SER A 257 -8.76 0.19 1.45
CA SER A 257 -9.42 -0.66 0.46
C SER A 257 -10.90 -0.30 0.28
N PRO A 258 -11.43 -0.25 -0.95
CA PRO A 258 -12.88 -0.18 -1.19
C PRO A 258 -13.65 -1.39 -0.64
N ARG A 259 -12.94 -2.50 -0.36
CA ARG A 259 -13.49 -3.72 0.23
C ARG A 259 -13.48 -3.70 1.76
N LEU A 260 -12.89 -2.69 2.39
CA LEU A 260 -12.90 -2.57 3.84
C LEU A 260 -14.35 -2.43 4.31
N ARG A 261 -14.73 -3.18 5.35
CA ARG A 261 -16.09 -3.17 5.92
C ARG A 261 -16.11 -2.70 7.36
N THR A 262 -14.94 -2.39 7.92
CA THR A 262 -14.76 -1.96 9.30
C THR A 262 -14.33 -0.51 9.35
N VAL A 263 -14.68 0.16 10.44
CA VAL A 263 -14.28 1.54 10.70
C VAL A 263 -12.77 1.63 11.04
N PRO A 264 -12.10 2.75 10.73
CA PRO A 264 -10.66 2.91 10.93
C PRO A 264 -10.31 3.22 12.40
N TRP A 265 -10.27 2.19 13.26
CA TRP A 265 -9.92 2.37 14.68
C TRP A 265 -8.50 2.91 14.90
N PHE A 266 -7.58 2.67 13.95
CA PHE A 266 -6.20 3.17 14.02
C PHE A 266 -6.09 4.70 14.13
N LEU A 267 -7.06 5.48 13.61
CA LEU A 267 -7.06 6.94 13.77
C LEU A 267 -7.22 7.34 15.24
N HIS A 268 -8.07 6.62 15.99
CA HIS A 268 -8.18 6.83 17.44
C HIS A 268 -6.91 6.36 18.17
N ALA A 269 -6.24 5.31 17.68
CA ALA A 269 -4.94 4.90 18.21
C ALA A 269 -3.86 5.96 17.99
N ALA A 270 -3.79 6.56 16.79
CA ALA A 270 -2.88 7.65 16.46
C ALA A 270 -3.08 8.86 17.40
N ARG A 271 -4.33 9.18 17.75
CA ARG A 271 -4.64 10.24 18.73
C ARG A 271 -4.11 9.93 20.12
N LEU A 272 -4.18 8.68 20.58
CA LEU A 272 -3.57 8.30 21.86
C LEU A 272 -2.04 8.47 21.81
N VAL A 273 -1.41 8.14 20.69
CA VAL A 273 0.05 8.35 20.52
C VAL A 273 0.41 9.84 20.53
N ALA A 274 -0.41 10.69 19.91
CA ALA A 274 -0.24 12.14 19.96
C ALA A 274 -0.45 12.69 21.39
N MET A 275 -1.44 12.19 22.12
CA MET A 275 -1.64 12.51 23.54
C MET A 275 -0.46 12.07 24.43
N ALA A 276 0.35 11.11 23.98
CA ALA A 276 1.58 10.71 24.66
C ALA A 276 2.76 11.66 24.37
N GLY A 277 2.56 12.71 23.56
CA GLY A 277 3.55 13.73 23.23
C GLY A 277 4.37 13.48 21.95
N HIS A 278 4.00 12.49 21.14
CA HIS A 278 4.69 12.19 19.89
C HIS A 278 3.99 12.84 18.69
N ARG A 279 4.77 13.35 17.74
CA ARG A 279 4.25 13.92 16.48
C ARG A 279 3.89 12.80 15.51
N VAL A 280 2.59 12.62 15.24
CA VAL A 280 2.07 11.55 14.38
C VAL A 280 1.56 12.11 13.06
N LEU A 281 2.20 11.74 11.96
CA LEU A 281 1.72 12.05 10.62
C LEU A 281 0.98 10.86 10.04
N VAL A 282 -0.34 10.99 9.91
CA VAL A 282 -1.15 10.07 9.11
C VAL A 282 -1.22 10.62 7.70
N HIS A 283 -0.88 9.83 6.70
CA HIS A 283 -1.05 10.24 5.30
C HIS A 283 -1.75 9.17 4.50
N GLY A 284 -2.47 9.57 3.46
CA GLY A 284 -3.32 8.59 2.81
C GLY A 284 -4.17 9.09 1.66
N PHE A 285 -4.96 8.16 1.17
CA PHE A 285 -5.96 8.38 0.15
C PHE A 285 -7.07 7.34 0.34
N GLY A 286 -8.32 7.73 0.08
CA GLY A 286 -9.38 6.75 -0.08
C GLY A 286 -10.75 7.19 0.41
N SER A 287 -11.73 6.85 -0.41
CA SER A 287 -13.14 6.74 -0.05
C SER A 287 -13.50 5.27 0.15
N ASN A 288 -14.04 4.89 1.30
CA ASN A 288 -14.61 3.55 1.46
C ASN A 288 -16.14 3.60 1.39
N ILE A 289 -16.67 3.37 0.18
CA ILE A 289 -18.10 3.37 -0.15
C ILE A 289 -18.89 2.44 0.77
N ALA A 290 -18.31 1.29 1.17
CA ALA A 290 -19.03 0.29 1.95
C ALA A 290 -19.03 0.55 3.47
N SER A 291 -18.05 1.30 3.98
CA SER A 291 -18.13 1.83 5.34
C SER A 291 -18.89 3.16 5.42
N GLY A 292 -19.05 3.86 4.28
CA GLY A 292 -19.53 5.23 4.22
C GLY A 292 -18.55 6.28 4.75
N ILE A 293 -17.36 5.88 5.22
CA ILE A 293 -16.36 6.77 5.82
C ILE A 293 -15.26 7.09 4.79
N LEU A 294 -15.12 8.38 4.47
CA LEU A 294 -13.90 8.91 3.83
C LEU A 294 -12.82 9.08 4.90
N LEU A 295 -11.57 8.72 4.60
CA LEU A 295 -10.49 8.82 5.60
C LEU A 295 -10.29 10.28 6.08
N GLN A 296 -10.43 11.24 5.16
CA GLN A 296 -10.42 12.66 5.48
C GLN A 296 -11.58 13.06 6.41
N GLN A 297 -12.81 12.63 6.10
CA GLN A 297 -13.97 12.90 6.96
C GLN A 297 -13.83 12.26 8.34
N ALA A 298 -13.20 11.08 8.42
CA ALA A 298 -12.87 10.45 9.70
C ALA A 298 -11.86 11.28 10.49
N ALA A 299 -10.83 11.81 9.83
CA ALA A 299 -9.86 12.71 10.46
C ALA A 299 -10.54 13.99 10.98
N GLU A 300 -11.35 14.65 10.15
CA GLU A 300 -12.15 15.84 10.53
C GLU A 300 -13.06 15.56 11.72
N ALA A 301 -13.80 14.44 11.67
CA ALA A 301 -14.70 14.01 12.73
C ALA A 301 -13.97 13.68 14.04
N ALA A 302 -12.73 13.19 13.96
CA ALA A 302 -11.84 12.97 15.10
C ALA A 302 -11.13 14.24 15.59
N ALA A 303 -11.39 15.40 14.97
CA ALA A 303 -10.68 16.65 15.19
C ALA A 303 -9.15 16.54 14.95
N ILE A 304 -8.74 15.69 14.00
CA ILE A 304 -7.36 15.66 13.50
C ILE A 304 -7.25 16.72 12.39
N PRO A 305 -6.31 17.68 12.47
CA PRO A 305 -6.12 18.68 11.42
C PRO A 305 -5.84 18.02 10.06
N VAL A 306 -6.59 18.43 9.03
CA VAL A 306 -6.35 18.05 7.64
C VAL A 306 -5.47 19.12 7.01
N ALA A 307 -4.29 18.75 6.55
CA ALA A 307 -3.33 19.65 5.95
C ALA A 307 -3.50 19.74 4.42
N ASP A 308 -3.38 20.95 3.87
CA ASP A 308 -3.49 21.20 2.42
C ASP A 308 -2.14 21.09 1.69
N ASN A 309 -1.02 21.05 2.43
CA ASN A 309 0.34 20.84 1.94
C ASN A 309 1.27 20.39 3.08
N LEU A 310 2.56 20.14 2.78
CA LEU A 310 3.55 19.71 3.79
C LEU A 310 3.81 20.76 4.88
N GLU A 311 3.75 22.04 4.54
CA GLU A 311 3.98 23.15 5.47
C GLU A 311 2.85 23.25 6.50
N ASP A 312 1.60 23.14 6.05
CA ASP A 312 0.43 23.08 6.93
C ASP A 312 0.48 21.85 7.84
N ALA A 313 0.92 20.71 7.32
CA ALA A 313 1.11 19.49 8.12
C ALA A 313 2.17 19.72 9.21
N ARG A 314 3.29 20.36 8.87
CA ARG A 314 4.35 20.69 9.82
C ARG A 314 3.83 21.61 10.94
N GLN A 315 3.03 22.62 10.59
CA GLN A 315 2.43 23.53 11.58
C GLN A 315 1.40 22.81 12.46
N ALA A 316 0.57 21.95 11.89
CA ALA A 316 -0.40 21.14 12.64
C ALA A 316 0.30 20.17 13.60
N LEU A 317 1.36 19.48 13.15
CA LEU A 317 2.16 18.60 14.01
C LEU A 317 2.81 19.35 15.18
N ALA A 318 3.29 20.58 14.95
CA ALA A 318 3.90 21.39 16.00
C ALA A 318 2.88 21.89 17.05
N ARG A 319 1.62 22.11 16.65
CA ARG A 319 0.56 22.63 17.53
C ARG A 319 -0.23 21.53 18.23
N GLU A 320 -0.61 20.50 17.50
CA GLU A 320 -1.57 19.47 17.93
C GLU A 320 -0.92 18.09 18.15
N GLY A 321 0.33 17.92 17.75
CA GLY A 321 1.02 16.62 17.80
C GLY A 321 0.50 15.59 16.80
N ILE A 322 -0.50 15.91 15.98
CA ILE A 322 -1.05 15.02 14.95
C ILE A 322 -1.53 15.81 13.74
N ALA A 323 -1.37 15.23 12.56
CA ALA A 323 -1.94 15.76 11.32
C ALA A 323 -2.36 14.62 10.38
N TYR A 324 -3.39 14.87 9.58
CA TYR A 324 -3.74 14.08 8.42
C TYR A 324 -3.31 14.82 7.15
N LEU A 325 -2.49 14.17 6.32
CA LEU A 325 -1.98 14.73 5.06
C LEU A 325 -2.50 13.89 3.87
N PRO A 326 -3.49 14.38 3.11
CA PRO A 326 -3.95 13.73 1.89
C PRO A 326 -2.82 13.60 0.86
N VAL A 327 -2.75 12.50 0.10
CA VAL A 327 -1.76 12.36 -0.97
C VAL A 327 -1.85 13.45 -2.03
N THR A 328 -3.07 13.97 -2.27
CA THR A 328 -3.32 15.09 -3.19
C THR A 328 -2.67 16.40 -2.72
N ALA A 329 -2.37 16.55 -1.44
CA ALA A 329 -1.76 17.75 -0.86
C ALA A 329 -0.24 17.83 -1.09
N TYR A 330 0.46 16.69 -1.22
CA TYR A 330 1.91 16.66 -1.36
C TYR A 330 2.42 15.98 -2.64
N CYS A 331 1.59 15.17 -3.30
CA CYS A 331 1.94 14.53 -4.56
C CYS A 331 0.69 14.30 -5.45
N PRO A 332 0.13 15.37 -6.06
CA PRO A 332 -1.06 15.27 -6.91
C PRO A 332 -0.90 14.27 -8.07
N GLN A 333 0.29 14.20 -8.67
CA GLN A 333 0.57 13.27 -9.77
C GLN A 333 0.45 11.81 -9.32
N LEU A 334 0.91 11.48 -8.10
CA LEU A 334 0.74 10.15 -7.52
C LEU A 334 -0.74 9.82 -7.26
N ALA A 335 -1.54 10.80 -6.84
CA ALA A 335 -2.99 10.65 -6.73
C ALA A 335 -3.62 10.32 -8.09
N GLY A 336 -3.17 10.98 -9.16
CA GLY A 336 -3.56 10.67 -10.53
C GLY A 336 -3.22 9.23 -10.94
N LEU A 337 -2.02 8.74 -10.59
CA LEU A 337 -1.62 7.35 -10.86
C LEU A 337 -2.48 6.34 -10.08
N LEU A 338 -2.87 6.64 -8.84
CA LEU A 338 -3.77 5.81 -8.05
C LEU A 338 -5.19 5.74 -8.64
N ALA A 339 -5.59 6.78 -9.38
CA ALA A 339 -6.89 6.87 -10.04
C ALA A 339 -6.96 6.12 -11.40
N LEU A 340 -5.87 5.48 -11.84
CA LEU A 340 -5.81 4.77 -13.13
C LEU A 340 -6.58 3.44 -13.16
N TYR A 341 -7.27 3.05 -12.09
CA TYR A 341 -8.01 1.79 -12.05
C TYR A 341 -8.97 1.60 -13.24
N PRO A 342 -9.81 2.58 -13.67
CA PRO A 342 -10.70 2.40 -14.82
C PRO A 342 -9.97 2.21 -16.16
N ALA A 343 -8.69 2.58 -16.24
CA ALA A 343 -7.89 2.40 -17.44
C ALA A 343 -7.20 1.03 -17.49
N PHE A 344 -6.86 0.45 -16.33
CA PHE A 344 -6.14 -0.82 -16.23
C PHE A 344 -7.00 -2.01 -15.79
N GLU A 345 -8.13 -1.76 -15.13
CA GLU A 345 -8.96 -2.75 -14.42
C GLU A 345 -8.15 -3.62 -13.43
N MET A 346 -7.01 -3.10 -12.95
CA MET A 346 -6.13 -3.74 -11.97
C MET A 346 -5.40 -2.73 -11.10
N ARG A 347 -4.86 -3.20 -9.96
CA ARG A 347 -3.91 -2.42 -9.15
C ARG A 347 -2.61 -2.22 -9.92
N THR A 348 -1.95 -1.10 -9.67
CA THR A 348 -0.63 -0.79 -10.22
C THR A 348 0.43 -0.90 -9.11
N PRO A 349 1.73 -0.90 -9.46
CA PRO A 349 2.82 -0.92 -8.47
C PRO A 349 2.74 0.24 -7.48
N VAL A 350 2.12 1.36 -7.87
CA VAL A 350 1.88 2.52 -7.02
C VAL A 350 0.98 2.16 -5.83
N ASN A 351 -0.01 1.29 -5.99
CA ASN A 351 -0.88 0.82 -4.90
C ASN A 351 -0.12 0.03 -3.83
N THR A 352 1.05 -0.52 -4.15
CA THR A 352 1.93 -1.18 -3.19
C THR A 352 2.91 -0.17 -2.58
N ALA A 353 3.49 0.72 -3.39
CA ALA A 353 4.47 1.72 -2.94
C ALA A 353 3.92 2.71 -1.91
N VAL A 354 2.63 3.04 -1.98
CA VAL A 354 1.99 3.97 -1.03
C VAL A 354 2.11 3.55 0.44
N HIS A 355 2.27 2.26 0.72
CA HIS A 355 2.39 1.74 2.07
C HIS A 355 3.75 1.95 2.72
N VAL A 356 4.77 2.38 1.97
CA VAL A 356 6.13 2.61 2.48
C VAL A 356 6.60 4.06 2.29
N LEU A 357 5.70 4.95 1.86
CA LEU A 357 6.01 6.37 1.75
C LEU A 357 6.21 6.99 3.12
N ASN A 358 7.03 8.03 3.18
CA ASN A 358 7.34 8.76 4.41
C ASN A 358 7.49 10.26 4.11
N PRO A 359 6.40 10.96 3.74
CA PRO A 359 6.45 12.37 3.34
C PRO A 359 6.96 13.29 4.47
N GLY A 360 6.82 12.86 5.73
CA GLY A 360 7.29 13.62 6.89
C GLY A 360 8.70 13.27 7.37
N GLY A 361 9.40 12.36 6.69
CA GLY A 361 10.75 11.93 7.06
C GLY A 361 10.86 11.32 8.47
N ALA A 362 9.78 10.72 8.99
CA ALA A 362 9.76 10.19 10.35
C ALA A 362 10.75 9.03 10.51
N PRO A 363 11.46 8.92 11.65
CA PRO A 363 12.38 7.82 11.91
C PRO A 363 11.64 6.52 12.26
N ALA A 364 10.37 6.60 12.67
CA ALA A 364 9.52 5.47 12.99
C ALA A 364 8.29 5.37 12.09
N ALA A 365 7.82 4.15 11.78
CA ALA A 365 6.62 3.94 10.96
C ALA A 365 5.72 2.77 11.37
N MET A 366 4.40 2.96 11.22
CA MET A 366 3.38 1.93 11.35
C MET A 366 2.87 1.52 9.97
N LEU A 367 3.21 0.32 9.50
CA LEU A 367 2.94 -0.12 8.12
C LEU A 367 1.88 -1.22 8.07
N GLY A 368 0.93 -1.08 7.13
CA GLY A 368 -0.13 -2.06 6.90
C GLY A 368 0.18 -2.90 5.67
N ALA A 369 0.29 -4.22 5.84
CA ALA A 369 0.50 -5.16 4.75
C ALA A 369 -0.80 -5.95 4.48
N ALA A 370 -1.30 -5.89 3.25
CA ALA A 370 -2.52 -6.63 2.89
C ALA A 370 -2.25 -8.13 2.75
N GLN A 371 -1.08 -8.51 2.23
CA GLN A 371 -0.68 -9.91 2.03
C GLN A 371 0.40 -10.31 3.03
N THR A 372 0.54 -11.61 3.29
CA THR A 372 1.61 -12.09 4.19
C THR A 372 2.99 -11.81 3.58
N SER A 373 3.13 -12.02 2.27
CA SER A 373 4.37 -11.75 1.52
C SER A 373 4.78 -10.27 1.52
N ASP A 374 3.84 -9.34 1.72
CA ASP A 374 4.14 -7.91 1.76
C ASP A 374 4.81 -7.48 3.07
N ARG A 375 4.72 -8.27 4.15
CA ARG A 375 5.19 -7.84 5.48
C ARG A 375 6.71 -7.68 5.53
N GLU A 376 7.42 -8.66 5.00
CA GLU A 376 8.88 -8.63 4.91
C GLU A 376 9.31 -7.60 3.85
N LEU A 377 8.61 -7.59 2.71
CA LEU A 377 8.83 -6.63 1.64
C LEU A 377 8.78 -5.17 2.12
N PHE A 378 7.74 -4.81 2.89
CA PHE A 378 7.56 -3.43 3.39
C PHE A 378 8.55 -3.09 4.49
N ARG A 379 8.87 -4.05 5.37
CA ARG A 379 9.89 -3.85 6.41
C ARG A 379 11.26 -3.58 5.78
N THR A 380 11.65 -4.36 4.79
CA THR A 380 12.92 -4.18 4.07
C THR A 380 12.93 -2.88 3.28
N ALA A 381 11.83 -2.54 2.59
CA ALA A 381 11.73 -1.27 1.86
C ALA A 381 11.83 -0.06 2.80
N ALA A 382 11.22 -0.10 3.98
CA ALA A 382 11.34 0.95 4.98
C ALA A 382 12.78 1.11 5.49
N ALA A 383 13.50 0.02 5.74
CA ALA A 383 14.92 0.08 6.11
C ALA A 383 15.76 0.77 5.02
N LEU A 384 15.49 0.46 3.74
CA LEU A 384 16.18 1.05 2.59
C LEU A 384 15.85 2.54 2.34
N THR A 385 14.79 3.08 2.95
CA THR A 385 14.46 4.52 2.93
C THR A 385 14.99 5.28 4.15
N GLY A 386 15.76 4.62 5.03
CA GLY A 386 16.33 5.22 6.23
C GLY A 386 15.38 5.24 7.44
N CYS A 387 14.23 4.58 7.36
CA CYS A 387 13.40 4.33 8.54
C CYS A 387 14.18 3.41 9.49
N LEU A 388 14.32 3.80 10.75
CA LEU A 388 15.10 3.04 11.74
C LEU A 388 14.21 2.08 12.53
N ASP A 389 12.94 2.46 12.71
CA ASP A 389 12.01 1.78 13.59
C ASP A 389 10.68 1.56 12.86
N ALA A 390 10.21 0.31 12.76
CA ALA A 390 8.97 0.04 12.06
C ALA A 390 8.20 -1.11 12.69
N ALA A 391 6.88 -1.08 12.58
CA ALA A 391 6.03 -2.22 12.85
C ALA A 391 5.09 -2.46 11.66
N VAL A 392 5.23 -3.63 11.04
CA VAL A 392 4.38 -4.06 9.92
C VAL A 392 3.36 -5.07 10.43
N THR A 393 2.08 -4.76 10.24
CA THR A 393 0.96 -5.63 10.63
C THR A 393 0.18 -6.09 9.41
N GLY A 394 -0.27 -7.34 9.42
CA GLY A 394 -0.87 -7.98 8.24
C GLY A 394 -2.37 -8.20 8.26
N ALA A 395 -3.04 -7.76 9.33
CA ALA A 395 -4.40 -8.20 9.63
C ALA A 395 -5.45 -7.36 8.91
N ASN A 396 -5.16 -6.08 8.65
CA ASN A 396 -6.06 -5.13 8.03
C ASN A 396 -5.49 -4.70 6.68
N ARG A 397 -6.32 -4.79 5.64
CA ARG A 397 -5.92 -4.50 4.28
C ARG A 397 -5.65 -3.00 4.16
N ASP A 398 -4.38 -2.67 3.89
CA ASP A 398 -3.94 -1.37 3.41
C ASP A 398 -3.71 -0.27 4.50
N PHE A 399 -3.72 -0.62 5.81
CA PHE A 399 -3.28 0.25 6.92
C PHE A 399 -2.86 -0.56 8.16
N ALA A 400 -1.99 0.00 9.00
CA ALA A 400 -1.52 -0.68 10.20
C ALA A 400 -2.54 -0.59 11.35
N GLN A 401 -3.04 -1.74 11.80
CA GLN A 401 -3.94 -1.85 12.95
C GLN A 401 -3.87 -3.27 13.50
N VAL A 402 -3.84 -3.41 14.83
CA VAL A 402 -3.92 -4.71 15.50
C VAL A 402 -5.36 -5.20 15.46
N THR A 403 -5.57 -6.48 15.15
CA THR A 403 -6.89 -7.11 15.18
C THR A 403 -6.98 -8.00 16.42
N PRO A 404 -7.65 -7.57 17.51
CA PRO A 404 -7.48 -8.19 18.82
C PRO A 404 -8.04 -9.60 18.96
N ASP A 405 -9.07 -9.95 18.19
CA ASP A 405 -9.76 -11.26 18.24
C ASP A 405 -8.92 -12.41 17.65
N ARG A 406 -7.73 -12.13 17.10
CA ARG A 406 -6.81 -13.14 16.55
C ARG A 406 -5.34 -12.80 16.81
N PRO A 407 -4.46 -13.82 16.83
CA PRO A 407 -3.02 -13.58 16.90
C PRO A 407 -2.58 -12.67 15.75
N THR A 408 -1.86 -11.60 16.06
CA THR A 408 -1.40 -10.63 15.07
C THR A 408 0.12 -10.72 14.94
N PRO A 409 0.65 -11.29 13.84
CA PRO A 409 2.08 -11.30 13.58
C PRO A 409 2.55 -9.87 13.29
N VAL A 410 3.66 -9.48 13.92
CA VAL A 410 4.28 -8.17 13.79
C VAL A 410 5.71 -8.36 13.32
N PHE A 411 6.04 -7.72 12.19
CA PHE A 411 7.39 -7.67 11.65
C PHE A 411 7.97 -6.31 12.01
N ARG A 412 9.09 -6.28 12.73
CA ARG A 412 9.68 -5.07 13.27
C ARG A 412 11.04 -4.76 12.70
N LEU A 413 11.28 -3.46 12.58
CA LEU A 413 12.62 -2.88 12.50
C LEU A 413 12.84 -2.15 13.83
N THR A 414 13.99 -2.33 14.47
CA THR A 414 14.35 -1.63 15.72
C THR A 414 15.80 -1.22 15.65
N GLY A 415 16.05 0.08 15.51
CA GLY A 415 17.39 0.60 15.24
C GLY A 415 18.05 -0.01 13.98
N GLY A 416 17.26 -0.37 12.97
CA GLY A 416 17.73 -1.06 11.76
C GLY A 416 17.81 -2.59 11.87
N GLU A 417 17.67 -3.17 13.06
CA GLU A 417 17.68 -4.62 13.25
C GLU A 417 16.29 -5.24 13.07
N GLU A 418 16.26 -6.41 12.43
CA GLU A 418 15.03 -7.09 12.08
C GLU A 418 14.55 -7.99 13.23
N ALA A 419 13.29 -7.86 13.62
CA ALA A 419 12.67 -8.73 14.61
C ALA A 419 11.26 -9.14 14.18
N ARG A 420 10.76 -10.23 14.77
CA ARG A 420 9.37 -10.66 14.57
C ARG A 420 8.83 -11.25 15.86
N PHE A 421 7.56 -11.03 16.10
CA PHE A 421 6.82 -11.63 17.20
C PHE A 421 5.33 -11.69 16.87
N THR A 422 4.56 -12.32 17.75
CA THR A 422 3.11 -12.43 17.58
C THR A 422 2.40 -11.86 18.79
N LEU A 423 1.59 -10.84 18.57
CA LEU A 423 0.71 -10.31 19.60
C LEU A 423 -0.41 -11.32 19.89
N PRO A 424 -0.68 -11.63 21.17
CA PRO A 424 -1.71 -12.59 21.54
C PRO A 424 -3.11 -12.02 21.25
N SER A 425 -4.03 -12.92 20.90
CA SER A 425 -5.45 -12.58 20.81
C SER A 425 -6.03 -12.29 22.19
N THR A 426 -7.02 -11.41 22.23
CA THR A 426 -7.91 -11.22 23.37
C THR A 426 -9.29 -11.69 22.93
N PRO A 427 -9.91 -12.67 23.63
CA PRO A 427 -11.28 -13.07 23.34
C PRO A 427 -12.21 -11.86 23.53
N ALA A 428 -12.90 -11.46 22.48
CA ALA A 428 -13.93 -10.43 22.53
C ALA A 428 -14.95 -10.71 21.42
N SER A 429 -16.23 -10.52 21.74
CA SER A 429 -17.32 -10.69 20.77
C SER A 429 -17.45 -9.44 19.91
N ARG A 430 -17.62 -9.61 18.61
CA ARG A 430 -17.98 -8.51 17.71
C ARG A 430 -19.39 -8.02 18.03
N MET A 431 -19.52 -6.74 18.32
CA MET A 431 -20.82 -6.10 18.49
C MET A 431 -21.31 -5.58 17.14
N PRO A 432 -22.55 -5.88 16.72
CA PRO A 432 -23.14 -5.24 15.57
C PRO A 432 -23.36 -3.75 15.89
N ILE A 433 -23.14 -2.90 14.89
CA ILE A 433 -23.43 -1.47 15.01
C ILE A 433 -24.95 -1.33 15.23
N PRO A 434 -25.40 -0.60 16.28
CA PRO A 434 -26.82 -0.37 16.52
C PRO A 434 -27.49 0.25 15.29
N ALA A 435 -28.68 -0.24 14.91
CA ALA A 435 -29.38 0.21 13.70
C ALA A 435 -29.71 1.71 13.69
N ALA A 436 -29.74 2.36 14.86
CA ALA A 436 -29.98 3.79 15.01
C ALA A 436 -28.75 4.66 14.73
N LEU A 437 -27.56 4.07 14.55
CA LEU A 437 -26.30 4.79 14.35
C LEU A 437 -25.70 4.46 12.98
N THR A 438 -25.23 5.49 12.29
CA THR A 438 -24.29 5.33 11.18
C THR A 438 -22.95 4.79 11.68
N GLN A 439 -22.13 4.27 10.77
CA GLN A 439 -20.79 3.78 11.13
C GLN A 439 -19.91 4.88 11.74
N GLN A 440 -20.02 6.11 11.22
CA GLN A 440 -19.28 7.26 11.72
C GLN A 440 -19.75 7.67 13.13
N GLU A 441 -21.07 7.72 13.37
CA GLU A 441 -21.62 8.03 14.70
C GLU A 441 -21.22 6.98 15.72
N TYR A 442 -21.29 5.69 15.36
CA TYR A 442 -20.82 4.60 16.22
C TYR A 442 -19.32 4.72 16.54
N TRP A 443 -18.51 4.98 15.51
CA TRP A 443 -17.06 5.15 15.66
C TRP A 443 -16.69 6.32 16.58
N LEU A 444 -17.45 7.43 16.55
CA LEU A 444 -17.31 8.53 17.50
C LEU A 444 -17.89 8.19 18.87
N ALA A 445 -19.00 7.46 18.94
CA ALA A 445 -19.63 7.05 20.19
C ALA A 445 -18.70 6.18 21.05
N VAL A 446 -17.93 5.28 20.43
CA VAL A 446 -16.90 4.49 21.13
C VAL A 446 -15.79 5.39 21.69
N TRP A 447 -15.33 6.39 20.94
CA TRP A 447 -14.36 7.36 21.45
C TRP A 447 -14.93 8.17 22.62
N THR A 448 -16.10 8.76 22.48
CA THR A 448 -16.72 9.58 23.54
C THR A 448 -17.13 8.74 24.76
N GLY A 449 -17.23 7.42 24.62
CA GLY A 449 -17.74 6.50 25.65
C GLY A 449 -19.26 6.42 25.71
N ALA A 450 -19.96 7.04 24.74
CA ALA A 450 -21.40 6.90 24.56
C ALA A 450 -21.80 5.49 24.08
N ALA A 451 -20.89 4.78 23.42
CA ALA A 451 -20.99 3.35 23.11
C ALA A 451 -19.80 2.61 23.74
N ARG A 452 -20.03 1.35 24.15
CA ARG A 452 -18.99 0.44 24.63
C ARG A 452 -18.85 -0.73 23.67
N ASP A 453 -17.62 -1.02 23.29
CA ASP A 453 -17.28 -2.11 22.38
C ASP A 453 -15.88 -2.62 22.73
N GLU A 454 -15.82 -3.70 23.50
CA GLU A 454 -14.55 -4.24 24.02
C GLU A 454 -13.56 -4.58 22.90
N LEU A 455 -14.04 -5.05 21.76
CA LEU A 455 -13.18 -5.39 20.63
C LEU A 455 -12.64 -4.13 19.95
N ALA A 456 -13.47 -3.10 19.75
CA ALA A 456 -13.02 -1.82 19.22
C ALA A 456 -12.03 -1.14 20.17
N GLU A 457 -12.32 -1.12 21.47
CA GLU A 457 -11.45 -0.56 22.50
C GLU A 457 -10.11 -1.28 22.54
N ALA A 458 -10.11 -2.62 22.51
CA ALA A 458 -8.89 -3.41 22.42
C ALA A 458 -8.11 -3.13 21.12
N ALA A 459 -8.80 -2.91 20.00
CA ALA A 459 -8.16 -2.58 18.72
C ALA A 459 -7.45 -1.23 18.81
N ILE A 460 -8.09 -0.22 19.38
CA ILE A 460 -7.51 1.12 19.60
C ILE A 460 -6.30 1.01 20.53
N VAL A 461 -6.48 0.42 21.71
CA VAL A 461 -5.45 0.38 22.77
C VAL A 461 -4.25 -0.46 22.36
N LYS A 462 -4.44 -1.68 21.81
CA LYS A 462 -3.32 -2.51 21.35
C LYS A 462 -2.57 -1.90 20.17
N THR A 463 -3.28 -1.20 19.27
CA THR A 463 -2.66 -0.51 18.14
C THR A 463 -1.81 0.67 18.61
N ALA A 464 -2.31 1.46 19.58
CA ALA A 464 -1.54 2.55 20.19
C ALA A 464 -0.33 2.02 20.97
N ALA A 465 -0.49 0.92 21.71
CA ALA A 465 0.60 0.27 22.42
C ALA A 465 1.72 -0.18 21.48
N LEU A 466 1.38 -0.76 20.32
CA LEU A 466 2.35 -1.16 19.31
C LEU A 466 3.08 0.05 18.70
N ALA A 467 2.37 1.16 18.47
CA ALA A 467 2.99 2.39 18.01
C ALA A 467 3.96 2.99 19.04
N LEU A 468 3.57 3.05 20.33
CA LEU A 468 4.44 3.49 21.43
C LEU A 468 5.67 2.58 21.57
N MET A 469 5.50 1.27 21.50
CA MET A 469 6.60 0.29 21.50
C MET A 469 7.57 0.53 20.33
N THR A 470 7.04 0.89 19.16
CA THR A 470 7.85 1.21 17.97
C THR A 470 8.66 2.49 18.19
N LEU A 471 8.02 3.57 18.65
CA LEU A 471 8.66 4.86 18.96
C LEU A 471 9.74 4.75 20.04
N ARG A 472 9.53 3.90 21.04
CA ARG A 472 10.45 3.73 22.18
C ARG A 472 11.57 2.73 21.94
N ARG A 473 11.57 2.03 20.79
CA ARG A 473 12.46 0.87 20.54
C ARG A 473 12.34 -0.22 21.61
N ALA A 474 11.17 -0.32 22.23
CA ALA A 474 10.96 -1.22 23.35
C ALA A 474 10.99 -2.69 22.86
N PRO A 475 11.66 -3.61 23.56
CA PRO A 475 11.67 -5.03 23.22
C PRO A 475 10.29 -5.67 23.44
N GLU A 476 10.08 -6.89 22.93
CA GLU A 476 8.81 -7.61 23.06
C GLU A 476 8.33 -7.74 24.51
N ALA A 477 9.25 -7.98 25.45
CA ALA A 477 8.94 -8.11 26.88
C ALA A 477 8.30 -6.85 27.49
N GLU A 478 8.51 -5.68 26.89
CA GLU A 478 7.96 -4.41 27.35
C GLU A 478 6.63 -4.03 26.67
N PHE A 479 6.09 -4.88 25.80
CA PHE A 479 4.79 -4.63 25.18
C PHE A 479 3.68 -4.43 26.22
N SER A 480 3.69 -5.19 27.33
CA SER A 480 2.72 -5.04 28.41
C SER A 480 2.77 -3.65 29.08
N ALA A 481 3.96 -3.06 29.20
CA ALA A 481 4.11 -1.69 29.73
C ALA A 481 3.55 -0.66 28.75
N CYS A 482 3.85 -0.80 27.46
CA CYS A 482 3.27 0.05 26.41
C CYS A 482 1.74 -0.09 26.34
N LEU A 483 1.21 -1.28 26.64
CA LEU A 483 -0.23 -1.54 26.70
C LEU A 483 -0.91 -0.82 27.86
N GLU A 484 -0.30 -0.82 29.04
CA GLU A 484 -0.82 -0.08 30.20
C GLU A 484 -0.79 1.43 29.99
N ASP A 485 0.26 1.96 29.35
CA ASP A 485 0.34 3.37 28.98
C ASP A 485 -0.78 3.74 27.99
N ALA A 486 -0.97 2.95 26.94
CA ALA A 486 -2.05 3.14 25.97
C ALA A 486 -3.44 3.03 26.62
N ALA A 487 -3.64 2.10 27.58
CA ALA A 487 -4.87 1.96 28.33
C ALA A 487 -5.12 3.17 29.26
N THR A 488 -4.07 3.73 29.85
CA THR A 488 -4.14 4.93 30.68
C THR A 488 -4.52 6.15 29.84
N LEU A 489 -3.89 6.32 28.67
CA LEU A 489 -4.27 7.35 27.70
C LEU A 489 -5.73 7.17 27.26
N TRP A 490 -6.18 5.95 26.99
CA TRP A 490 -7.58 5.66 26.66
C TRP A 490 -8.51 6.09 27.79
N ARG A 491 -8.23 5.74 29.04
CA ARG A 491 -9.07 6.15 30.19
C ARG A 491 -9.16 7.67 30.34
N ASN A 492 -8.03 8.36 30.15
CA ASN A 492 -7.89 9.81 30.35
C ASN A 492 -8.22 10.65 29.10
N ARG A 493 -8.64 10.03 28.00
CA ARG A 493 -8.91 10.72 26.74
C ARG A 493 -10.02 11.78 26.85
N PRO A 494 -9.95 12.85 26.06
CA PRO A 494 -11.03 13.83 25.99
C PRO A 494 -12.31 13.19 25.44
N ARG A 495 -13.39 13.31 26.22
CA ARG A 495 -14.72 12.77 25.88
C ARG A 495 -15.51 13.68 24.94
N GLN A 496 -15.11 14.95 24.84
CA GLN A 496 -15.63 15.91 23.87
C GLN A 496 -14.56 16.18 22.82
N LEU A 497 -14.95 16.13 21.55
CA LEU A 497 -14.10 16.51 20.42
C LEU A 497 -14.37 17.98 20.14
N ARG A 498 -13.35 18.83 20.30
CA ARG A 498 -13.42 20.23 19.86
C ARG A 498 -12.74 20.33 18.50
N PRO A 499 -13.38 20.92 17.48
CA PRO A 499 -12.69 21.19 16.22
C PRO A 499 -11.59 22.22 16.47
N ALA A 500 -10.39 21.98 15.91
CA ALA A 500 -9.20 22.82 16.07
C ALA A 500 -9.43 24.30 15.66
N SER A 501 -10.45 24.58 14.83
CA SER A 501 -10.79 25.95 14.39
C SER A 501 -11.51 26.80 15.44
N ALA A 502 -11.95 26.24 16.57
CA ALA A 502 -12.70 26.99 17.58
C ALA A 502 -11.84 27.98 18.39
N ASP A 503 -10.53 27.75 18.51
CA ASP A 503 -9.64 28.62 19.29
C ASP A 503 -9.13 29.85 18.50
N ALA A 504 -9.27 29.87 17.17
CA ALA A 504 -8.92 31.03 16.36
C ALA A 504 -9.95 32.18 16.45
N ALA A 505 -11.18 31.88 16.87
CA ALA A 505 -12.26 32.87 16.97
C ALA A 505 -12.30 33.64 18.30
N SER A 506 -11.55 33.21 19.33
CA SER A 506 -11.57 33.84 20.65
C SER A 506 -10.48 34.91 20.86
N VAL A 507 -9.48 34.99 19.98
CA VAL A 507 -8.36 35.97 20.06
C VAL A 507 -8.59 37.22 19.19
N ARG A 508 -9.74 37.33 18.51
CA ARG A 508 -10.13 38.58 17.82
C ARG A 508 -11.46 39.10 18.36
N LYS A 509 -11.40 39.85 19.45
CA LYS A 509 -12.31 40.97 19.67
C LYS A 509 -11.48 42.22 20.03
N PRO A 510 -11.90 43.39 19.50
CA PRO A 510 -11.08 44.59 19.36
C PRO A 510 -10.65 45.24 20.66
#